data_AF-A0A7S7TN71-F1
#
_entry.id   AF-A0A7S7TN71-F1
#
_cell.length_a   1.000
_cell.length_b   1.000
_cell.length_c   1.000
_cell.angle_alpha   90.00
_cell.angle_beta   90.00
_cell.angle_gamma   90.00
#
_symmetry.space_group_name_H-M   'P 1'
#
loop_
_entity.id
_entity.type
_entity.pdbx_description
1 polymer ?
#
loop_
_entity_poly.entity_id
_entity_poly.type
_entity_poly.pdbx_seq_one_letter_code
_entity_poly.pdbx_strand_id
1 'polypeptide(L)'
;MSDTSAREAARDNGITPGAISSDRIEPDENAWTRRLVIFLRIMAVVSIAKGLYHWAQVTGFVGGEEEAFENQSMAWQTATIYFAVIELVAAVGLWLATPWGAVVWLTTVVSMAVIELMFPGIYGGSLTVVALEAVMLAAYLALAWMAARERPP
;
A
#
# COMPACT_ATOMS: atom_id res chain seq x y z
N MET A 1 46.48 17.37 -57.88
CA MET A 1 45.97 16.27 -57.04
C MET A 1 45.66 16.87 -55.68
N SER A 2 44.46 17.41 -55.51
CA SER A 2 44.10 18.32 -54.42
C SER A 2 42.82 17.91 -53.69
N ASP A 3 42.43 16.64 -53.79
CA ASP A 3 41.13 16.14 -53.32
C ASP A 3 41.20 15.29 -52.04
N THR A 4 42.36 15.24 -51.36
CA THR A 4 42.52 14.42 -50.16
C THR A 4 42.24 15.20 -48.87
N SER A 5 42.53 16.51 -48.83
CA SER A 5 42.33 17.33 -47.61
C SER A 5 40.87 17.64 -47.29
N ALA A 6 39.99 17.70 -48.30
CA ALA A 6 38.57 17.97 -48.12
C ALA A 6 37.81 16.79 -47.47
N ARG A 7 38.33 15.56 -47.57
CA ARG A 7 37.71 14.36 -46.97
C ARG A 7 38.06 14.18 -45.49
N GLU A 8 39.17 14.76 -45.01
CA GLU A 8 39.53 14.71 -43.59
C GLU A 8 38.80 15.78 -42.76
N ALA A 9 38.54 16.96 -43.33
CA ALA A 9 37.76 18.01 -42.65
C ALA A 9 36.28 17.63 -42.41
N ALA A 10 35.74 16.65 -43.14
CA ALA A 10 34.38 16.15 -42.95
C ALA A 10 34.25 15.11 -41.83
N ARG A 11 35.36 14.64 -41.25
CA ARG A 11 35.36 13.72 -40.09
C ARG A 11 35.34 14.43 -38.75
N ASP A 12 35.50 15.75 -38.74
CA ASP A 12 35.58 16.59 -37.55
C ASP A 12 34.40 17.56 -37.49
N ASN A 13 33.18 17.07 -37.69
CA ASN A 13 31.97 17.86 -37.49
C ASN A 13 30.89 17.00 -36.83
N GLY A 14 30.81 17.12 -35.51
CA GLY A 14 29.62 16.75 -34.75
C GLY A 14 29.79 15.60 -33.77
N ILE A 15 30.72 15.71 -32.81
CA ILE A 15 30.34 15.29 -31.45
C ILE A 15 29.19 16.22 -31.07
N THR A 16 27.96 15.78 -31.26
CA THR A 16 26.76 16.48 -30.81
C THR A 16 26.74 16.40 -29.28
N PRO A 17 26.87 17.52 -28.54
CA PRO A 17 26.59 17.51 -27.09
C PRO A 17 25.09 17.38 -26.80
N GLY A 18 24.26 17.18 -27.84
CA GLY A 18 22.79 17.15 -27.77
C GLY A 18 22.18 15.80 -27.37
N ALA A 19 22.97 14.76 -27.14
CA ALA A 19 22.46 13.49 -26.59
C ALA A 19 22.30 13.51 -25.06
N ILE A 20 22.39 14.68 -24.44
CA ILE A 20 21.65 14.96 -23.21
C ILE A 20 20.26 15.44 -23.64
N SER A 21 19.51 14.61 -24.40
CA SER A 21 18.07 14.69 -24.31
C SER A 21 17.76 14.22 -22.90
N SER A 22 17.74 15.19 -21.99
CA SER A 22 16.97 15.23 -20.75
C SER A 22 16.08 14.01 -20.66
N ASP A 23 16.22 13.25 -19.58
CA ASP A 23 15.09 12.58 -18.94
C ASP A 23 13.84 13.39 -19.25
N ARG A 24 13.10 13.01 -20.28
CA ARG A 24 11.74 13.47 -20.42
C ARG A 24 11.06 12.60 -19.40
N ILE A 25 11.07 13.08 -18.16
CA ILE A 25 10.06 12.73 -17.19
C ILE A 25 8.76 12.91 -17.99
N GLU A 26 8.16 11.85 -18.49
CA GLU A 26 6.79 11.82 -18.98
C GLU A 26 5.95 11.73 -17.69
N PRO A 27 5.62 12.85 -17.03
CA PRO A 27 5.14 12.81 -15.67
C PRO A 27 3.63 12.52 -15.61
N ASP A 28 2.94 12.44 -16.76
CA ASP A 28 1.50 12.68 -16.83
C ASP A 28 0.66 11.47 -17.29
N GLU A 29 1.19 10.52 -18.05
CA GLU A 29 0.35 9.42 -18.58
C GLU A 29 -0.07 8.40 -17.50
N ASN A 30 0.63 8.36 -16.35
CA ASN A 30 0.37 7.39 -15.27
C ASN A 30 0.55 8.01 -13.86
N ALA A 31 0.25 9.29 -13.70
CA ALA A 31 0.48 10.00 -12.44
C ALA A 31 -0.38 9.43 -11.30
N TRP A 32 -1.67 9.17 -11.54
CA TRP A 32 -2.60 8.58 -10.59
C TRP A 32 -2.28 7.11 -10.32
N THR A 33 -1.93 6.35 -11.35
CA THR A 33 -1.44 4.97 -11.19
C THR A 33 -0.22 4.92 -10.26
N ARG A 34 0.75 5.83 -10.44
CA ARG A 34 1.93 5.93 -9.55
C ARG A 34 1.54 6.28 -8.11
N ARG A 35 0.64 7.26 -7.93
CA ARG A 35 0.13 7.67 -6.61
C ARG A 35 -0.60 6.51 -5.90
N LEU A 36 -1.41 5.75 -6.64
CA LEU A 36 -2.10 4.57 -6.13
C LEU A 36 -1.09 3.53 -5.63
N VAL A 37 -0.07 3.19 -6.41
CA VAL A 37 0.95 2.21 -5.99
C VAL A 37 1.70 2.67 -4.74
N ILE A 38 2.04 3.97 -4.63
CA ILE A 38 2.66 4.52 -3.42
C ILE A 38 1.71 4.37 -2.22
N PHE A 39 0.43 4.69 -2.41
CA PHE A 39 -0.58 4.50 -1.36
C PHE A 39 -0.68 3.03 -0.93
N LEU A 40 -0.71 2.08 -1.87
CA LEU A 40 -0.72 0.65 -1.56
C LEU A 40 0.51 0.22 -0.75
N ARG A 41 1.70 0.76 -1.06
CA ARG A 41 2.92 0.47 -0.30
C ARG A 41 2.89 1.05 1.12
N ILE A 42 2.35 2.27 1.29
CA ILE A 42 2.14 2.85 2.62
C ILE A 42 1.18 1.95 3.41
N MET A 43 0.07 1.55 2.79
CA MET A 43 -0.90 0.66 3.42
C MET A 43 -0.32 -0.71 3.74
N ALA A 44 0.59 -1.24 2.92
CA ALA A 44 1.29 -2.48 3.22
C ALA A 44 2.12 -2.35 4.52
N VAL A 45 2.83 -1.23 4.71
CA VAL A 45 3.57 -0.98 5.95
C VAL A 45 2.63 -0.84 7.15
N VAL A 46 1.49 -0.15 6.98
CA VAL A 46 0.46 -0.04 8.01
C VAL A 46 -0.09 -1.41 8.39
N SER A 47 -0.42 -2.25 7.41
CA SER A 47 -0.90 -3.61 7.62
C SER A 47 0.16 -4.51 8.28
N ILE A 48 1.44 -4.36 7.94
CA ILE A 48 2.53 -5.03 8.69
C ILE A 48 2.50 -4.61 10.16
N ALA A 49 2.45 -3.31 10.43
CA ALA A 49 2.42 -2.81 11.80
C ALA A 49 1.21 -3.32 12.59
N LYS A 50 0.01 -3.31 11.98
CA LYS A 50 -1.21 -3.89 12.58
C LYS A 50 -1.06 -5.38 12.84
N GLY A 51 -0.61 -6.16 11.85
CA GLY A 51 -0.44 -7.60 12.00
C GLY A 51 0.56 -7.96 13.10
N LEU A 52 1.71 -7.27 13.14
CA LEU A 52 2.72 -7.46 14.17
C LEU A 52 2.23 -7.03 15.56
N TYR A 53 1.43 -5.96 15.65
CA TYR A 53 0.80 -5.56 16.90
C TYR A 53 -0.09 -6.67 17.47
N HIS A 54 -0.96 -7.27 16.65
CA HIS A 54 -1.80 -8.38 17.10
C HIS A 54 -0.96 -9.63 17.44
N TRP A 55 0.11 -9.92 16.70
CA TRP A 55 1.05 -10.98 17.10
C TRP A 55 1.73 -10.71 18.44
N ALA A 56 2.08 -9.46 18.72
CA ALA A 56 2.66 -9.07 20.00
C ALA A 56 1.67 -9.26 21.16
N GLN A 57 0.36 -9.05 20.91
CA GLN A 57 -0.69 -9.40 21.86
C GLN A 57 -0.82 -10.92 22.05
N VAL A 58 -0.84 -11.70 20.96
CA VAL A 58 -0.95 -13.18 21.01
C VAL A 58 0.21 -13.81 21.78
N THR A 59 1.43 -13.29 21.59
CA THR A 59 2.63 -13.80 22.25
C THR A 59 2.80 -13.29 23.69
N GLY A 60 1.93 -12.40 24.15
CA GLY A 60 2.05 -11.76 25.46
C GLY A 60 3.22 -10.79 25.57
N PHE A 61 3.78 -10.32 24.45
CA PHE A 61 4.82 -9.28 24.45
C PHE A 61 4.26 -7.91 24.85
N VAL A 62 2.97 -7.67 24.60
CA VAL A 62 2.26 -6.43 24.94
C VAL A 62 1.10 -6.75 25.89
N GLY A 63 0.96 -5.96 26.96
CA GLY A 63 -0.11 -6.08 27.96
C GLY A 63 0.37 -6.66 29.29
N GLY A 64 -0.41 -6.45 30.36
CA GLY A 64 -0.21 -7.07 31.68
C GLY A 64 -0.93 -8.42 31.81
N GLU A 65 -0.88 -9.06 32.98
CA GLU A 65 -1.52 -10.38 33.19
C GLU A 65 -3.03 -10.38 32.88
N GLU A 66 -3.76 -9.32 33.21
CA GLU A 66 -5.20 -9.21 32.93
C GLU A 66 -5.51 -9.01 31.43
N GLU A 67 -4.57 -8.45 30.69
CA GLU A 67 -4.67 -8.23 29.24
C GLU A 67 -4.09 -9.38 28.42
N ALA A 68 -3.51 -10.38 29.10
CA ALA A 68 -2.92 -11.54 28.47
C ALA A 68 -3.93 -12.23 27.55
N PHE A 69 -3.48 -12.61 26.36
CA PHE A 69 -4.31 -13.22 25.32
C PHE A 69 -5.18 -14.36 25.86
N GLU A 70 -4.61 -15.22 26.70
CA GLU A 70 -5.27 -16.39 27.29
C GLU A 70 -6.42 -16.03 28.26
N ASN A 71 -6.35 -14.84 28.87
CA ASN A 71 -7.34 -14.35 29.82
C ASN A 71 -8.48 -13.58 29.15
N GLN A 72 -8.38 -13.31 27.84
CA GLN A 72 -9.42 -12.63 27.07
C GLN A 72 -10.54 -13.59 26.66
N SER A 73 -11.69 -13.03 26.28
CA SER A 73 -12.81 -13.84 25.77
C SER A 73 -12.44 -14.61 24.50
N MET A 74 -13.09 -15.75 24.27
CA MET A 74 -12.87 -16.56 23.04
C MET A 74 -13.10 -15.76 21.75
N ALA A 75 -14.06 -14.82 21.77
CA ALA A 75 -14.35 -13.96 20.64
C ALA A 75 -13.18 -12.98 20.34
N TRP A 76 -12.62 -12.37 21.38
CA TRP A 76 -11.44 -11.51 21.27
C TRP A 76 -10.22 -12.28 20.78
N GLN A 77 -9.96 -13.45 21.35
CA GLN A 77 -8.83 -14.30 20.95
C GLN A 77 -8.91 -14.66 19.46
N THR A 78 -10.10 -15.08 19.01
CA THR A 78 -10.35 -15.44 17.61
C THR A 78 -10.16 -14.25 16.67
N ALA A 79 -10.70 -13.08 17.02
CA ALA A 79 -10.53 -11.86 16.24
C ALA A 79 -9.07 -11.44 16.15
N THR A 80 -8.33 -11.49 17.26
CA THR A 80 -6.91 -11.09 17.32
C THR A 80 -6.05 -12.01 16.46
N ILE A 81 -6.26 -13.32 16.53
CA ILE A 81 -5.57 -14.28 15.65
C ILE A 81 -5.90 -14.01 14.18
N TYR A 82 -7.18 -13.78 13.87
CA TYR A 82 -7.63 -13.47 12.52
C TYR A 82 -6.87 -12.25 11.98
N PHE A 83 -6.89 -11.11 12.67
CA PHE A 83 -6.21 -9.89 12.23
C PHE A 83 -4.69 -10.03 12.19
N ALA A 84 -4.08 -10.76 13.13
CA ALA A 84 -2.64 -11.02 13.14
C ALA A 84 -2.17 -11.70 11.84
N VAL A 85 -2.99 -12.58 11.27
CA VAL A 85 -2.67 -13.28 10.02
C VAL A 85 -3.11 -12.48 8.80
N ILE A 86 -4.38 -12.05 8.75
CA ILE A 86 -4.95 -11.48 7.52
C ILE A 86 -4.32 -10.13 7.15
N GLU A 87 -3.90 -9.32 8.13
CA GLU A 87 -3.19 -8.05 7.87
C GLU A 87 -1.81 -8.29 7.24
N LEU A 88 -1.07 -9.32 7.67
CA LEU A 88 0.21 -9.65 7.04
C LEU A 88 0.02 -10.17 5.62
N VAL A 89 -1.01 -10.98 5.36
CA VAL A 89 -1.36 -11.45 4.01
C VAL A 89 -1.76 -10.27 3.11
N ALA A 90 -2.59 -9.36 3.61
CA ALA A 90 -2.95 -8.13 2.92
C ALA A 90 -1.71 -7.31 2.57
N ALA A 91 -0.79 -7.13 3.52
CA ALA A 91 0.43 -6.36 3.31
C ALA A 91 1.29 -6.90 2.17
N VAL A 92 1.45 -8.22 2.06
CA VAL A 92 2.22 -8.83 0.95
C VAL A 92 1.58 -8.49 -0.39
N GLY A 93 0.26 -8.64 -0.52
CA GLY A 93 -0.43 -8.33 -1.77
C GLY A 93 -0.41 -6.84 -2.11
N LEU A 94 -0.59 -5.97 -1.11
CA LEU A 94 -0.53 -4.52 -1.27
C LEU A 94 0.88 -4.05 -1.67
N TRP A 95 1.93 -4.62 -1.10
CA TRP A 95 3.32 -4.28 -1.43
C TRP A 95 3.65 -4.61 -2.89
N LEU A 96 3.18 -5.77 -3.35
CA LEU A 96 3.32 -6.22 -4.73
C LEU A 96 2.34 -5.51 -5.70
N ALA A 97 1.47 -4.64 -5.19
CA ALA A 97 0.41 -3.96 -5.94
C ALA A 97 -0.46 -4.93 -6.77
N THR A 98 -0.72 -6.13 -6.25
CA THR A 98 -1.55 -7.14 -6.92
C THR A 98 -3.03 -6.91 -6.60
N PRO A 99 -3.96 -7.20 -7.53
CA PRO A 99 -5.39 -7.02 -7.29
C PRO A 99 -5.93 -7.82 -6.09
N TRP A 100 -5.37 -9.00 -5.82
CA TRP A 100 -5.80 -9.82 -4.69
C TRP A 100 -5.48 -9.19 -3.33
N GLY A 101 -4.37 -8.44 -3.22
CA GLY A 101 -3.98 -7.76 -1.99
C GLY A 101 -4.99 -6.73 -1.55
N ALA A 102 -5.53 -5.96 -2.52
CA ALA A 102 -6.58 -4.99 -2.24
C ALA A 102 -7.86 -5.66 -1.72
N VAL A 103 -8.27 -6.81 -2.28
CA VAL A 103 -9.46 -7.54 -1.81
C VAL A 103 -9.28 -8.05 -0.38
N VAL A 104 -8.11 -8.61 -0.06
CA VAL A 104 -7.81 -9.08 1.30
C VAL A 104 -7.80 -7.89 2.27
N TRP A 105 -7.16 -6.78 1.92
CA TRP A 105 -7.16 -5.56 2.73
C TRP A 105 -8.56 -4.97 2.94
N LEU A 106 -9.40 -4.91 1.91
CA LEU A 106 -10.80 -4.48 2.05
C LEU A 106 -11.56 -5.38 3.03
N THR A 107 -11.25 -6.68 3.03
CA THR A 107 -11.82 -7.61 3.99
C THR A 107 -11.39 -7.27 5.41
N THR A 108 -10.13 -6.88 5.64
CA THR A 108 -9.67 -6.48 6.99
C THR A 108 -10.40 -5.23 7.48
N VAL A 109 -10.53 -4.21 6.63
CA VAL A 109 -11.27 -2.97 6.92
C VAL A 109 -12.74 -3.25 7.26
N VAL A 110 -13.42 -4.07 6.45
CA VAL A 110 -14.82 -4.40 6.70
C VAL A 110 -14.98 -5.21 7.99
N SER A 111 -14.13 -6.22 8.21
CA SER A 111 -14.15 -7.04 9.42
C SER A 111 -13.96 -6.19 10.67
N MET A 112 -13.03 -5.23 10.64
CA MET A 112 -12.74 -4.36 11.78
C MET A 112 -13.90 -3.39 12.05
N ALA A 113 -14.47 -2.78 11.00
CA ALA A 113 -15.68 -1.97 11.13
C ALA A 113 -16.86 -2.77 11.71
N VAL A 114 -17.06 -4.03 11.28
CA VAL A 114 -18.11 -4.91 11.82
C VAL A 114 -17.87 -5.21 13.29
N ILE A 115 -16.63 -5.57 13.68
CA ILE A 115 -16.31 -5.88 15.07
C ILE A 115 -16.53 -4.66 15.97
N GLU A 116 -16.06 -3.48 15.57
CA GLU A 116 -16.18 -2.27 16.38
C GLU A 116 -17.62 -1.74 16.45
N LEU A 117 -18.41 -1.80 15.37
CA LEU A 117 -19.76 -1.24 15.33
C LEU A 117 -20.84 -2.23 15.79
N MET A 118 -20.75 -3.49 15.38
CA MET A 118 -21.80 -4.49 15.62
C MET A 118 -21.50 -5.37 16.84
N PHE A 119 -20.22 -5.52 17.20
CA PHE A 119 -19.77 -6.35 18.32
C PHE A 119 -18.81 -5.60 19.26
N PRO A 120 -19.19 -4.42 19.78
CA PRO A 120 -18.29 -3.56 20.55
C PRO A 120 -17.76 -4.23 21.83
N GLY A 121 -18.40 -5.30 22.33
CA GLY A 121 -17.91 -6.10 23.44
C GLY A 121 -16.64 -6.92 23.15
N ILE A 122 -16.18 -6.97 21.89
CA ILE A 122 -14.89 -7.59 21.53
C ILE A 122 -13.77 -6.59 21.82
N TYR A 123 -13.62 -5.50 21.06
CA TYR A 123 -12.48 -4.57 21.21
C TYR A 123 -12.80 -3.24 21.93
N GLY A 124 -14.04 -3.00 22.31
CA GLY A 124 -14.45 -1.79 23.05
C GLY A 124 -15.23 -0.76 22.25
N GLY A 125 -15.41 -0.94 20.94
CA GLY A 125 -16.30 -0.11 20.12
C GLY A 125 -15.72 1.25 19.76
N SER A 126 -14.45 1.30 19.35
CA SER A 126 -13.75 2.54 19.04
C SER A 126 -14.20 3.14 17.70
N LEU A 127 -15.12 4.11 17.75
CA LEU A 127 -15.54 4.88 16.57
C LEU A 127 -14.37 5.59 15.87
N THR A 128 -13.30 5.91 16.60
CA THR A 128 -12.11 6.53 16.03
C THR A 128 -11.38 5.59 15.09
N VAL A 129 -11.28 4.30 15.44
CA VAL A 129 -10.65 3.28 14.57
C VAL A 129 -11.47 3.10 13.31
N VAL A 130 -12.79 2.96 13.45
CA VAL A 130 -13.71 2.85 12.32
C VAL A 130 -13.62 4.07 11.40
N ALA A 131 -13.57 5.28 11.95
CA ALA A 131 -13.44 6.51 11.17
C ALA A 131 -12.12 6.55 10.40
N LEU A 132 -11.00 6.16 11.03
CA LEU A 132 -9.70 6.10 10.37
C LEU A 132 -9.69 5.12 9.21
N GLU A 133 -10.22 3.91 9.40
CA GLU A 133 -10.31 2.92 8.33
C GLU A 133 -11.25 3.36 7.20
N ALA A 134 -12.37 4.01 7.52
CA ALA A 134 -13.26 4.58 6.52
C ALA A 134 -12.56 5.67 5.68
N VAL A 135 -11.74 6.52 6.30
CA VAL A 135 -10.94 7.53 5.59
C VAL A 135 -9.91 6.87 4.66
N MET A 136 -9.21 5.85 5.14
CA MET A 136 -8.24 5.09 4.31
C MET A 136 -8.94 4.41 3.12
N LEU A 137 -10.11 3.81 3.35
CA LEU A 137 -10.94 3.22 2.32
C LEU A 137 -11.40 4.25 1.28
N ALA A 138 -11.89 5.40 1.72
CA ALA A 138 -12.30 6.48 0.82
C ALA A 138 -11.13 6.98 -0.04
N ALA A 139 -9.93 7.14 0.56
CA ALA A 139 -8.73 7.52 -0.16
C ALA A 139 -8.34 6.47 -1.21
N TYR A 140 -8.39 5.18 -0.86
CA TYR A 140 -8.16 4.08 -1.80
C TYR A 140 -9.13 4.13 -2.98
N LEU A 141 -10.43 4.23 -2.72
CA LEU A 141 -11.46 4.27 -3.77
C LEU A 141 -11.29 5.48 -4.70
N ALA A 142 -11.00 6.66 -4.13
CA ALA A 142 -10.73 7.86 -4.92
C ALA A 142 -9.50 7.67 -5.83
N LEU A 143 -8.40 7.15 -5.30
CA LEU A 143 -7.18 6.88 -6.07
C LEU A 143 -7.39 5.82 -7.14
N ALA A 144 -8.07 4.71 -6.81
CA ALA A 144 -8.38 3.63 -7.75
C ALA A 144 -9.26 4.13 -8.89
N TRP A 145 -10.26 4.95 -8.59
CA TRP A 145 -11.13 5.55 -9.60
C TRP A 145 -10.41 6.56 -10.50
N MET A 146 -9.55 7.41 -9.94
CA MET A 146 -8.73 8.34 -10.73
C MET A 146 -7.73 7.60 -11.62
N ALA A 147 -7.10 6.54 -11.13
CA ALA A 147 -6.20 5.70 -11.92
C ALA A 147 -6.94 4.96 -13.04
N ALA A 148 -8.19 4.51 -12.81
CA ALA A 148 -9.01 3.89 -13.84
C ALA A 148 -9.36 4.86 -14.98
N ARG A 149 -9.49 6.16 -14.69
CA ARG A 149 -9.76 7.20 -15.70
C ARG A 149 -8.58 7.51 -16.61
N GLU A 150 -7.35 7.20 -16.19
CA GLU A 150 -6.14 7.39 -17.02
C GLU A 150 -6.05 6.39 -18.18
N ARG A 151 -6.76 5.26 -18.08
CA ARG A 151 -6.73 4.20 -19.09
C ARG A 151 -7.93 4.37 -20.03
N PRO A 152 -7.77 4.91 -21.25
CA PRO A 152 -8.86 4.90 -22.22
C PRO A 152 -9.26 3.44 -22.58
N PRO A 153 -10.54 3.19 -22.89
CA PRO A 153 -11.04 1.85 -23.24
C PRO A 153 -10.48 1.33 -24.56
#